data_AF-A0A9C9U3F2-F1
#
_entry.id   AF-A0A9C9U3F2-F1
#
_cell.length_a   1.000
_cell.length_b   1.000
_cell.length_c   1.000
_cell.angle_alpha   90.00
_cell.angle_beta   90.00
_cell.angle_gamma   90.00
#
_symmetry.space_group_name_H-M   'P 1'
#
loop_
_entity.id
_entity.type
_entity.pdbx_description
1 polymer ?
#
loop_
_entity_poly.entity_id
_entity_poly.type
_entity_poly.pdbx_seq_one_letter_code
_entity_poly.pdbx_strand_id
1 'polypeptide(L)' 'MRARFRADDVAPVVWPIELPCWETGVGFSNDREYVVVVAYVRGFEELFRQWPEASDVEVQIVTEVKFSSRFPKPEWYSIN' A
#
# COMPACT_ATOMS: atom_id res chain seq x y z
N MET A 1 -7.74 6.24 4.26
CA MET A 1 -7.83 4.86 4.78
C MET A 1 -6.47 4.18 4.72
N ARG A 2 -6.25 3.11 5.49
CA ARG A 2 -5.09 2.24 5.39
C ARG A 2 -5.54 0.89 4.84
N ALA A 3 -4.99 0.49 3.70
CA ALA A 3 -5.29 -0.78 3.04
C ALA A 3 -4.11 -1.74 3.19
N ARG A 4 -4.40 -3.02 3.43
CA ARG A 4 -3.48 -4.14 3.30
C ARG A 4 -3.99 -5.03 2.17
N PHE A 5 -3.14 -5.37 1.22
CA PHE A 5 -3.55 -6.12 0.02
C PHE A 5 -2.38 -6.90 -0.57
N ARG A 6 -2.69 -7.82 -1.47
CA ARG A 6 -1.71 -8.51 -2.32
C ARG A 6 -1.55 -7.76 -3.63
N ALA A 7 -0.33 -7.63 -4.11
CA ALA A 7 0.02 -7.02 -5.39
C ALA A 7 1.20 -7.79 -6.02
N ASP A 8 1.48 -7.50 -7.29
CA ASP A 8 2.64 -8.09 -7.97
C ASP A 8 3.94 -7.37 -7.56
N ASP A 9 3.88 -6.08 -7.25
CA ASP A 9 5.02 -5.26 -6.77
C ASP A 9 4.55 -4.24 -5.72
N VAL A 10 5.48 -3.79 -4.86
CA VAL A 10 5.21 -2.72 -3.89
C VAL A 10 5.09 -1.36 -4.58
N ALA A 11 5.77 -1.18 -5.71
CA ALA A 11 5.72 0.03 -6.51
C ALA A 11 4.36 0.16 -7.22
N PRO A 12 3.66 1.29 -7.06
CA PRO A 12 2.42 1.53 -7.78
C PRO A 12 2.69 1.84 -9.25
N VAL A 13 1.73 1.52 -10.12
CA VAL A 13 1.81 1.80 -11.58
C VAL A 13 1.70 3.30 -11.91
N VAL A 14 1.23 4.11 -10.95
CA VAL A 14 1.15 5.58 -11.06
C VAL A 14 2.09 6.22 -10.04
N TRP A 15 3.05 7.00 -10.53
CA TRP A 15 4.02 7.76 -9.74
C TRP A 15 4.03 9.24 -10.15
N PRO A 16 4.20 10.21 -9.23
CA PRO A 16 4.42 10.05 -7.80
C PRO A 16 3.14 9.69 -7.03
N ILE A 17 3.32 8.99 -5.90
CA ILE A 17 2.26 8.84 -4.88
C ILE A 17 2.40 9.91 -3.80
N GLU A 18 1.25 10.27 -3.21
CA GLU A 18 1.19 11.30 -2.18
C GLU A 18 1.14 10.73 -0.77
N LEU A 19 0.74 9.47 -0.62
CA LEU A 19 0.58 8.79 0.65
C LEU A 19 1.49 7.55 0.69
N PRO A 20 2.03 7.20 1.87
CA PRO A 20 3.07 6.19 1.97
C PRO A 20 2.54 4.75 1.83
N CYS A 21 3.39 3.90 1.26
CA CYS A 21 3.20 2.47 1.15
C CYS A 21 4.46 1.71 1.58
N TRP A 22 4.30 0.45 1.98
CA TRP A 22 5.39 -0.44 2.39
C TRP A 22 5.11 -1.87 1.94
N GLU A 23 6.17 -2.57 1.55
CA GLU A 23 6.17 -4.02 1.47
C GLU A 23 6.25 -4.58 2.90
N THR A 24 5.37 -5.51 3.23
CA THR A 24 5.29 -6.09 4.58
C THR A 24 5.46 -7.60 4.62
N GLY A 25 5.67 -8.20 3.45
CA GLY A 25 5.93 -9.62 3.28
C GLY A 25 5.75 -10.06 1.84
N VAL A 26 6.14 -11.30 1.58
CA VAL A 26 5.98 -12.00 0.31
C VAL A 26 5.23 -13.31 0.54
N GLY A 27 4.51 -13.79 -0.47
CA GLY A 27 3.78 -15.05 -0.39
C GLY A 27 3.59 -15.69 -1.76
N PHE A 28 3.09 -16.92 -1.76
CA PHE A 28 2.84 -17.69 -2.98
C PHE A 28 1.38 -18.15 -3.04
N SER A 29 0.78 -18.07 -4.22
CA SER A 29 -0.57 -18.58 -4.49
C SER A 29 -0.60 -19.16 -5.90
N ASN A 30 -0.96 -20.45 -6.03
CA ASN A 30 -0.97 -21.16 -7.31
C ASN A 30 0.35 -20.98 -8.11
N ASP A 31 1.49 -21.19 -7.43
CA ASP A 31 2.85 -21.03 -7.98
C ASP A 31 3.20 -19.63 -8.49
N ARG A 32 2.41 -18.60 -8.13
CA ARG A 32 2.73 -17.19 -8.37
C ARG A 32 3.08 -16.49 -7.07
N GLU A 33 4.19 -15.78 -7.11
CA GLU A 33 4.61 -14.89 -6.03
C GLU A 33 3.71 -13.64 -5.99
N TYR A 34 3.45 -13.14 -4.79
CA TYR A 34 2.84 -11.84 -4.56
C TYR A 34 3.51 -11.15 -3.39
N VAL A 35 3.48 -9.83 -3.38
CA VAL A 35 3.87 -9.02 -2.23
C VAL A 35 2.64 -8.64 -1.41
N VAL A 36 2.82 -8.49 -0.10
CA VAL A 36 1.80 -7.93 0.78
C VAL A 36 2.13 -6.46 1.02
N VAL A 37 1.33 -5.59 0.44
CA VAL A 37 1.49 -4.14 0.54
C VAL A 37 0.58 -3.60 1.63
N VAL A 38 1.10 -2.67 2.43
CA VAL A 38 0.28 -1.79 3.27
C VAL A 38 0.43 -0.37 2.73
N ALA A 39 -0.67 0.26 2.32
CA ALA A 39 -0.66 1.62 1.78
C ALA A 39 -1.71 2.50 2.47
N TYR A 40 -1.36 3.77 2.68
CA TYR A 40 -2.36 4.80 2.93
C TYR A 40 -2.87 5.31 1.57
N VAL A 41 -4.19 5.38 1.43
CA VAL A 41 -4.90 5.84 0.22
C VAL A 41 -6.18 6.56 0.63
N ARG A 42 -6.71 7.46 -0.20
CA ARG A 42 -7.93 8.23 0.06
C ARG A 42 -9.20 7.40 -0.11
N GLY A 43 -9.16 6.36 -0.94
CA GLY A 43 -10.29 5.49 -1.21
C GLY A 43 -9.94 4.38 -2.20
N PHE A 44 -10.90 3.52 -2.51
CA PHE A 44 -10.70 2.40 -3.44
C PHE A 44 -10.34 2.87 -4.86
N GLU A 45 -10.87 4.02 -5.30
CA GLU A 45 -10.50 4.60 -6.59
C GLU A 45 -9.00 4.87 -6.68
N GLU A 46 -8.40 5.49 -5.66
CA GLU A 46 -6.96 5.73 -5.63
C GLU A 46 -6.17 4.42 -5.51
N LEU A 47 -6.64 3.47 -4.69
CA LEU A 47 -6.02 2.14 -4.55
C LEU A 47 -5.92 1.44 -5.90
N PHE A 48 -7.04 1.26 -6.61
CA PHE A 48 -7.06 0.51 -7.87
C PHE A 48 -6.50 1.31 -9.04
N ARG A 49 -6.36 2.64 -8.91
CA ARG A 49 -5.58 3.43 -9.87
C ARG A 49 -4.08 3.21 -9.70
N GLN A 50 -3.60 3.03 -8.47
CA GLN A 50 -2.19 2.83 -8.14
C GLN A 50 -1.75 1.36 -8.24
N TRP A 51 -2.61 0.42 -7.86
CA TRP A 51 -2.43 -1.03 -7.97
C TRP A 51 -3.72 -1.67 -8.55
N PRO A 52 -3.90 -1.63 -9.88
CA PRO A 52 -5.09 -2.20 -10.54
C PRO A 52 -5.30 -3.69 -10.26
N GLU A 53 -4.22 -4.42 -9.98
CA GLU A 53 -4.17 -5.84 -9.68
C GLU A 53 -4.38 -6.18 -8.19
N ALA A 54 -4.56 -5.17 -7.33
CA ALA A 54 -4.71 -5.37 -5.90
C ALA A 54 -5.82 -6.37 -5.57
N SER A 55 -5.49 -7.37 -4.75
CA SER A 55 -6.41 -8.42 -4.33
C SER A 55 -6.31 -8.70 -2.83
N ASP A 56 -7.26 -9.45 -2.27
CA ASP A 56 -7.31 -9.77 -0.83
C ASP A 56 -7.23 -8.50 0.05
N VAL A 57 -8.05 -7.51 -0.30
CA VAL A 57 -7.96 -6.15 0.26
C VAL A 57 -8.67 -6.07 1.61
N GLU A 58 -7.90 -5.78 2.66
CA GLU A 58 -8.36 -5.42 3.99
C GLU A 58 -8.21 -3.92 4.21
N VAL A 59 -9.25 -3.26 4.73
CA VAL A 59 -9.25 -1.80 4.92
C VAL A 59 -9.54 -1.42 6.36
N GLN A 60 -8.76 -0.46 6.86
CA GLN A 60 -9.03 0.25 8.10
C GLN A 60 -9.27 1.74 7.82
N ILE A 61 -10.40 2.27 8.30
CA ILE A 61 -10.66 3.70 8.25
C ILE A 61 -9.85 4.39 9.35
N VAL A 62 -9.03 5.35 8.93
CA VAL A 62 -8.09 6.09 9.79
C VAL A 62 -8.13 7.56 9.38
N THR A 63 -7.96 8.46 10.34
CA THR A 63 -8.03 9.91 10.15
C THR A 63 -6.66 10.54 9.85
N GLU A 64 -5.57 9.83 10.12
CA GLU A 64 -4.20 10.34 9.98
C GLU A 64 -3.22 9.22 9.61
N VAL A 65 -2.09 9.60 9.03
CA VAL A 65 -0.97 8.70 8.75
C VAL A 65 -0.16 8.51 10.03
N LYS A 66 -0.04 7.28 10.51
CA LYS A 66 0.78 6.93 11.68
C LYS A 66 2.02 6.15 11.27
N PHE A 67 3.17 6.63 11.73
CA PHE A 67 4.46 5.98 11.57
C PHE A 67 4.83 5.20 12.84
N SER A 68 5.58 4.12 12.64
CA SER A 68 6.07 3.26 13.72
C SER A 68 7.36 2.59 13.28
N SER A 69 7.99 1.81 14.16
CA SER A 69 9.16 0.99 13.79
C SER A 69 8.87 0.03 12.63
N ARG A 70 7.64 -0.50 12.53
CA ARG A 70 7.21 -1.39 11.44
C ARG A 70 6.80 -0.63 10.17
N PHE A 71 6.41 0.63 10.29
CA PHE A 71 5.96 1.50 9.20
C PHE A 71 6.70 2.82 9.31
N PRO A 72 8.01 2.85 8.99
CA PRO A 72 8.83 4.04 9.16
C PRO A 72 8.37 5.15 8.22
N LYS A 73 8.53 6.40 8.65
CA LYS A 73 8.26 7.57 7.80
C LYS A 73 9.22 7.58 6.61
N PRO A 74 8.74 7.54 5.36
CA PRO A 74 9.62 7.66 4.20
C PRO A 74 10.24 9.05 4.13
N GLU A 75 11.49 9.16 3.66
CA GLU A 75 12.21 10.43 3.56
C GLU A 75 11.52 11.44 2.64
N TRP A 76 10.91 10.96 1.56
CA TRP A 76 10.17 11.78 0.60
C TRP A 76 8.84 12.30 1.15
N TYR A 77 8.31 11.68 2.21
CA TYR A 77 6.98 12.01 2.73
C TYR A 77 7.03 13.27 3.60
N SER A 78 6.59 14.38 3.02
CA SER A 78 6.40 15.65 3.71
C SER A 78 4.91 15.91 3.90
N ILE A 79 4.50 16.09 5.16
CA ILE A 79 3.17 16.61 5.48
C ILE A 79 3.28 18.12 5.29
N ASN A 80 2.74 18.63 4.18
CA ASN A 80 2.49 20.06 4.01
C ASN A 80 1.09 20.39 4.51
#